data_AF-A0A845JU80-F1
#
_entry.id   AF-A0A845JU80-F1
#
_cell.length_a   1.000
_cell.length_b   1.000
_cell.length_c   1.000
_cell.angle_alpha   90.00
_cell.angle_beta   90.00
_cell.angle_gamma   90.00
#
_symmetry.space_group_name_H-M   'P 1'
#
loop_
_entity.id
_entity.type
_entity.pdbx_description
1 polymer ?
#
loop_
_entity_poly.entity_id
_entity_poly.type
_entity_poly.pdbx_seq_one_letter_code
_entity_poly.pdbx_strand_id
1 'polypeptide(L)'
;MKKIPIFHLLTGAFLLGIWSCSSAPRTVNPYYEMPPDHVLKGERDLFARALQQQKSNKMESSIDLWKRFLANNPRSFRGYNNLGMAHYSNDQLSEALSAFETGLALEPLDPKIKENLKRTLRFQVTLLRENKDYDSAIEFLKRISELSVEPEREKVALEIETLEDKIFEQVKRSNTLEDYEAFIVRYPNSPRNSDEARRIIASMKPQQAPVVDIPSMKESVSPPVMEAEPFVPESMETPKSSMPGTVISEDTIEIVAEPKEEKLMEEEFPELEPPMEPEPALIEGPKTVAKEMKKEMTEKTEVKPEMEEPSSPKKVAAAKPVKKVKITTKTTPLRVRADPSTKAQIVAQIPTKAIVPMFQETGQWYQVEYQPGKKGWISKKYSKLVN
;
A
#
# COMPACT_ATOMS: atom_id res chain seq x y z
N MET A 1 6.43 -92.78 23.60
CA MET A 1 5.12 -92.30 24.10
C MET A 1 4.79 -90.95 23.46
N LYS A 2 3.72 -90.96 22.65
CA LYS A 2 2.87 -89.90 22.08
C LYS A 2 3.34 -88.44 22.09
N LYS A 3 3.60 -87.91 20.88
CA LYS A 3 3.48 -86.48 20.50
C LYS A 3 2.00 -86.16 20.27
N ILE A 4 1.46 -85.11 20.88
CA ILE A 4 0.14 -84.50 20.58
C ILE A 4 0.22 -82.98 20.95
N PRO A 5 -0.58 -82.06 20.37
CA PRO A 5 -0.10 -81.07 19.42
C PRO A 5 -0.37 -79.61 19.86
N ILE A 6 0.33 -78.66 19.24
CA ILE A 6 0.01 -77.23 19.33
C ILE A 6 -0.95 -76.92 18.18
N PHE A 7 -2.24 -76.71 18.45
CA PHE A 7 -3.13 -75.86 17.64
C PHE A 7 -4.51 -75.67 18.31
N HIS A 8 -4.86 -74.43 18.65
CA HIS A 8 -6.15 -73.76 18.43
C HIS A 8 -5.96 -72.30 18.88
N LEU A 9 -5.80 -71.34 17.96
CA LEU A 9 -6.86 -70.63 17.24
C LEU A 9 -7.59 -69.64 18.15
N LEU A 10 -7.23 -68.35 18.05
CA LEU A 10 -8.20 -67.26 17.97
C LEU A 10 -7.53 -66.00 17.40
N THR A 11 -7.95 -65.72 16.18
CA THR A 11 -7.86 -64.48 15.42
C THR A 11 -8.30 -63.26 16.25
N GLY A 12 -7.53 -62.18 16.17
CA GLY A 12 -7.90 -60.88 16.72
C GLY A 12 -7.26 -59.75 15.92
N ALA A 13 -7.58 -59.68 14.63
CA ALA A 13 -7.29 -58.50 13.81
C ALA A 13 -8.11 -57.32 14.36
N PHE A 14 -7.45 -56.44 15.11
CA PHE A 14 -8.05 -55.25 15.69
C PHE A 14 -8.22 -54.21 14.58
N LEU A 15 -9.33 -54.33 13.83
CA LEU A 15 -9.84 -53.29 12.95
C LEU A 15 -10.34 -52.14 13.82
N LEU A 16 -9.43 -51.23 14.20
CA LEU A 16 -9.80 -49.88 14.60
C LEU A 16 -10.23 -49.13 13.35
N GLY A 17 -11.49 -49.33 12.97
CA GLY A 17 -12.23 -48.44 12.08
C GLY A 17 -12.41 -47.10 12.78
N ILE A 18 -11.39 -46.25 12.69
CA ILE A 18 -11.54 -44.83 12.96
C ILE A 18 -12.41 -44.32 11.80
N TRP A 19 -13.73 -44.23 12.03
CA TRP A 19 -14.58 -43.33 11.27
C TRP A 19 -14.13 -41.90 11.60
N SER A 20 -12.98 -41.53 11.04
CA SER A 20 -12.65 -40.16 10.78
C SER A 20 -13.62 -39.74 9.69
N CYS A 21 -14.74 -39.11 10.07
CA CYS A 21 -15.39 -38.18 9.18
C CYS A 21 -14.36 -37.09 8.90
N SER A 22 -13.47 -37.34 7.94
CA SER A 22 -12.70 -36.33 7.26
C SER A 22 -13.72 -35.53 6.46
N SER A 23 -14.43 -34.64 7.14
CA SER A 23 -15.06 -33.53 6.46
C SER A 23 -13.93 -32.84 5.71
N ALA A 24 -13.91 -32.98 4.39
CA ALA A 24 -13.00 -32.24 3.54
C ALA A 24 -12.99 -30.80 4.02
N PRO A 25 -11.82 -30.13 4.14
CA PRO A 25 -11.78 -28.74 4.52
C PRO A 25 -12.76 -28.03 3.58
N ARG A 26 -13.85 -27.48 4.12
CA ARG A 26 -14.79 -26.69 3.33
C ARG A 26 -13.92 -25.59 2.73
N THR A 27 -13.66 -25.67 1.44
CA THR A 27 -13.11 -24.57 0.68
C THR A 27 -14.18 -23.50 0.75
N VAL A 28 -14.11 -22.64 1.78
CA VAL A 28 -14.92 -21.44 1.85
C VAL A 28 -14.46 -20.65 0.65
N ASN A 29 -15.28 -20.66 -0.39
CA ASN A 29 -15.04 -19.90 -1.60
C ASN A 29 -14.65 -18.47 -1.17
N PRO A 30 -13.55 -17.89 -1.69
CA PRO A 30 -13.06 -16.59 -1.25
C PRO A 30 -14.14 -15.50 -1.28
N TYR A 31 -15.20 -15.72 -2.07
CA TYR A 31 -16.31 -14.80 -2.27
C TYR A 31 -17.47 -14.95 -1.29
N TYR A 32 -17.62 -16.07 -0.57
CA TYR A 32 -18.90 -16.41 0.07
C TYR A 32 -18.76 -16.79 1.54
N GLU A 33 -19.31 -15.93 2.39
CA GLU A 33 -19.39 -16.16 3.83
C GLU A 33 -20.68 -16.91 4.21
N MET A 34 -20.68 -17.57 5.37
CA MET A 34 -21.88 -18.19 5.92
C MET A 34 -22.74 -17.14 6.64
N PRO A 35 -24.08 -17.28 6.63
CA PRO A 35 -24.94 -16.39 7.41
C PRO A 35 -24.58 -16.48 8.91
N PRO A 36 -24.67 -15.38 9.67
CA PRO A 36 -24.37 -15.39 11.11
C PRO A 36 -25.22 -16.43 11.87
N ASP A 37 -24.66 -16.99 12.95
CA ASP A 37 -25.28 -18.10 13.68
C ASP A 37 -26.66 -17.73 14.28
N HIS A 38 -26.91 -16.44 14.55
CA HIS A 38 -28.13 -15.91 15.17
C HIS A 38 -28.88 -14.87 14.32
N VAL A 39 -29.22 -15.20 13.07
CA VAL A 39 -30.17 -14.38 12.29
C VAL A 39 -31.52 -15.06 12.13
N LEU A 40 -32.59 -14.26 12.10
CA LEU A 40 -33.95 -14.73 11.81
C LEU A 40 -33.97 -15.52 10.50
N LYS A 41 -34.85 -16.51 10.38
CA LYS A 41 -34.94 -17.38 9.19
C LYS A 41 -35.08 -16.57 7.89
N GLY A 42 -35.94 -15.54 7.88
CA GLY A 42 -36.13 -14.68 6.70
C GLY A 42 -34.87 -13.93 6.28
N GLU A 43 -34.01 -13.55 7.23
CA GLU A 43 -32.74 -12.90 6.95
C GLU A 43 -31.68 -13.88 6.43
N ARG A 44 -31.69 -15.13 6.93
CA ARG A 44 -30.85 -16.20 6.35
C ARG A 44 -31.26 -16.48 4.90
N ASP A 45 -32.56 -16.47 4.61
CA ASP A 45 -33.08 -16.63 3.25
C ASP A 45 -32.68 -15.45 2.35
N LEU A 46 -32.76 -14.21 2.84
CA LEU A 46 -32.28 -13.01 2.12
C LEU A 46 -30.78 -13.10 1.82
N PHE A 47 -29.97 -13.46 2.82
CA PHE A 47 -28.54 -13.67 2.67
C PHE A 47 -28.24 -14.71 1.59
N ALA A 48 -28.88 -15.88 1.65
CA ALA A 48 -28.68 -16.96 0.68
C ALA A 48 -29.06 -16.55 -0.75
N ARG A 49 -30.18 -15.82 -0.91
CA ARG A 49 -30.62 -15.30 -2.21
C ARG A 49 -29.66 -14.24 -2.76
N ALA A 50 -29.18 -13.32 -1.92
CA ALA A 50 -28.21 -12.30 -2.34
C ALA A 50 -26.94 -12.98 -2.87
N LEU A 51 -26.42 -13.94 -2.11
CA LEU A 51 -25.27 -14.75 -2.48
C LEU A 51 -25.47 -15.51 -3.81
N GLN A 52 -26.66 -16.05 -4.04
CA GLN A 52 -27.01 -16.74 -5.27
C GLN A 52 -27.01 -15.79 -6.47
N GLN A 53 -27.58 -14.58 -6.33
CA GLN A 53 -27.56 -13.59 -7.40
C GLN A 53 -26.12 -13.19 -7.77
N GLN A 54 -25.27 -12.99 -6.77
CA GLN A 54 -23.84 -12.76 -6.95
C GLN A 54 -23.15 -13.88 -7.75
N LYS A 55 -23.41 -15.15 -7.37
CA LYS A 55 -22.89 -16.34 -8.10
C LYS A 55 -23.37 -16.40 -9.54
N SER A 56 -24.59 -15.95 -9.80
CA SER A 56 -25.20 -15.92 -11.13
C SER A 56 -24.85 -14.65 -11.92
N ASN A 57 -23.87 -13.86 -11.48
CA ASN A 57 -23.44 -12.60 -12.10
C ASN A 57 -24.56 -11.53 -12.24
N LYS A 58 -25.60 -11.60 -11.39
CA LYS A 58 -26.71 -10.65 -11.35
C LYS A 58 -26.46 -9.60 -10.27
N MET A 59 -25.48 -8.73 -10.53
CA MET A 59 -24.93 -7.84 -9.50
C MET A 59 -25.95 -6.83 -8.96
N GLU A 60 -26.72 -6.17 -9.82
CA GLU A 60 -27.77 -5.22 -9.39
C GLU A 60 -28.81 -5.86 -8.46
N SER A 61 -29.30 -7.07 -8.81
CA SER A 61 -30.21 -7.82 -7.95
C SER A 61 -29.56 -8.25 -6.63
N SER A 62 -28.28 -8.63 -6.66
CA SER A 62 -27.53 -8.95 -5.45
C SER A 62 -27.39 -7.72 -4.54
N ILE A 63 -27.11 -6.54 -5.11
CA ILE A 63 -26.94 -5.28 -4.38
C ILE A 63 -28.25 -4.91 -3.66
N ASP A 64 -29.39 -4.98 -4.33
CA ASP A 64 -30.70 -4.74 -3.69
C ASP A 64 -30.93 -5.68 -2.50
N LEU A 65 -30.69 -6.99 -2.70
CA LEU A 65 -30.87 -7.98 -1.65
C LEU A 65 -29.92 -7.75 -0.47
N TRP A 66 -28.66 -7.37 -0.72
CA TRP A 66 -27.71 -7.03 0.34
C TRP A 66 -28.11 -5.77 1.10
N LYS A 67 -28.59 -4.74 0.41
CA LYS A 67 -29.12 -3.52 1.05
C LYS A 67 -30.31 -3.84 1.95
N ARG A 68 -31.23 -4.69 1.49
CA ARG A 68 -32.38 -5.15 2.29
C ARG A 68 -31.97 -5.95 3.51
N PHE A 69 -31.02 -6.87 3.35
CA PHE A 69 -30.45 -7.63 4.46
C PHE A 69 -29.79 -6.71 5.49
N LEU A 70 -29.02 -5.72 5.04
CA LEU A 70 -28.32 -4.77 5.92
C LEU A 70 -29.27 -3.76 6.60
N ALA A 71 -30.43 -3.46 6.01
CA ALA A 71 -31.46 -2.64 6.66
C ALA A 71 -31.94 -3.26 7.98
N ASN A 72 -32.01 -4.60 8.04
CA ASN A 72 -32.39 -5.35 9.24
C ASN A 72 -31.18 -5.79 10.07
N ASN A 73 -29.99 -5.84 9.48
CA ASN A 73 -28.75 -6.30 10.12
C ASN A 73 -27.61 -5.27 9.98
N PRO A 74 -27.75 -4.04 10.50
CA PRO A 74 -26.79 -2.94 10.25
C PRO A 74 -25.41 -3.15 10.88
N ARG A 75 -25.23 -4.16 11.72
CA ARG A 75 -23.93 -4.52 12.32
C ARG A 75 -23.29 -5.76 11.67
N SER A 76 -23.81 -6.21 10.53
CA SER A 76 -23.28 -7.38 9.83
C SER A 76 -22.08 -7.00 8.97
N PHE A 77 -20.87 -7.11 9.51
CA PHE A 77 -19.64 -6.92 8.73
C PHE A 77 -19.59 -7.85 7.50
N ARG A 78 -20.15 -9.06 7.63
CA ARG A 78 -20.32 -10.03 6.55
C ARG A 78 -21.21 -9.50 5.43
N GLY A 79 -22.33 -8.87 5.78
CA GLY A 79 -23.23 -8.25 4.82
C GLY A 79 -22.53 -7.11 4.07
N TYR A 80 -21.78 -6.27 4.78
CA TYR A 80 -20.98 -5.20 4.17
C TYR A 80 -19.85 -5.72 3.27
N ASN A 81 -19.18 -6.80 3.67
CA ASN A 81 -18.17 -7.44 2.81
C ASN A 81 -18.79 -7.94 1.49
N ASN A 82 -19.91 -8.65 1.56
CA ASN A 82 -20.58 -9.14 0.35
C ASN A 82 -21.20 -8.00 -0.48
N LEU A 83 -21.72 -6.94 0.13
CA LEU A 83 -22.19 -5.75 -0.57
C LEU A 83 -21.04 -5.06 -1.30
N GLY A 84 -19.88 -4.89 -0.64
CA GLY A 84 -18.69 -4.32 -1.26
C GLY A 84 -18.19 -5.14 -2.44
N MET A 85 -18.23 -6.47 -2.32
CA MET A 85 -17.93 -7.38 -3.43
C MET A 85 -18.93 -7.24 -4.59
N ALA A 86 -20.23 -7.09 -4.30
CA ALA A 86 -21.24 -6.91 -5.34
C ALA A 86 -21.04 -5.59 -6.10
N HIS A 87 -20.73 -4.51 -5.39
CA HIS A 87 -20.37 -3.22 -5.98
C HIS A 87 -19.07 -3.31 -6.79
N TYR A 88 -18.05 -3.98 -6.26
CA TYR A 88 -16.77 -4.18 -6.94
C TYR A 88 -16.94 -4.90 -8.28
N SER A 89 -17.75 -5.97 -8.31
CA SER A 89 -18.05 -6.72 -9.53
C SER A 89 -18.99 -5.97 -10.50
N ASN A 90 -19.58 -4.87 -10.06
CA ASN A 90 -20.45 -4.00 -10.86
C ASN A 90 -19.77 -2.69 -11.24
N ASP A 91 -18.42 -2.65 -11.18
CA ASP A 91 -17.58 -1.47 -11.45
C ASP A 91 -17.88 -0.22 -10.58
N GLN A 92 -18.63 -0.39 -9.49
CA GLN A 92 -19.00 0.65 -8.52
C GLN A 92 -17.94 0.72 -7.41
N LEU A 93 -16.73 1.17 -7.78
CA LEU A 93 -15.58 1.11 -6.89
C LEU A 93 -15.71 1.99 -5.64
N SER A 94 -16.34 3.17 -5.76
CA SER A 94 -16.52 4.10 -4.63
C SER A 94 -17.46 3.51 -3.57
N GLU A 95 -18.56 2.91 -4.02
CA GLU A 95 -19.52 2.20 -3.20
C GLU A 95 -18.91 0.94 -2.59
N ALA A 96 -18.07 0.23 -3.35
CA ALA A 96 -17.33 -0.93 -2.85
C ALA A 96 -16.39 -0.53 -1.70
N LEU A 97 -15.60 0.53 -1.87
CA LEU A 97 -14.72 1.06 -0.82
C LEU A 97 -15.53 1.43 0.43
N SER A 98 -16.64 2.16 0.28
CA SER A 98 -17.51 2.55 1.39
C SER A 98 -18.04 1.33 2.17
N ALA A 99 -18.51 0.31 1.45
CA ALA A 99 -18.99 -0.93 2.07
C ALA A 99 -17.86 -1.70 2.78
N PHE A 100 -16.68 -1.83 2.18
CA PHE A 100 -15.55 -2.49 2.82
C PHE A 100 -15.03 -1.73 4.04
N GLU A 101 -14.94 -0.40 4.00
CA GLU A 101 -14.56 0.41 5.15
C GLU A 101 -15.57 0.27 6.30
N THR A 102 -16.87 0.24 5.98
CA THR A 102 -17.92 -0.01 6.97
C THR A 102 -17.80 -1.40 7.59
N GLY A 103 -17.56 -2.43 6.76
CA GLY A 103 -17.32 -3.79 7.22
C GLY A 103 -16.09 -3.89 8.13
N LEU A 104 -14.98 -3.25 7.75
CA LEU A 104 -13.74 -3.25 8.53
C LEU A 104 -13.88 -2.47 9.83
N ALA A 105 -14.67 -1.39 9.86
CA ALA A 105 -14.97 -0.68 11.09
C ALA A 105 -15.76 -1.53 12.09
N LEU A 106 -16.62 -2.42 11.60
CA LEU A 106 -17.39 -3.36 12.43
C LEU A 106 -16.53 -4.54 12.91
N GLU A 107 -15.61 -5.03 12.08
CA GLU A 107 -14.68 -6.12 12.42
C GLU A 107 -13.25 -5.80 11.95
N PRO A 108 -12.46 -5.06 12.76
CA PRO A 108 -11.15 -4.53 12.35
C PRO A 108 -10.06 -5.59 12.07
N LEU A 109 -10.25 -6.81 12.57
CA LEU A 109 -9.30 -7.90 12.44
C LEU A 109 -9.66 -8.88 11.31
N ASP A 110 -10.76 -8.65 10.57
CA ASP A 110 -11.16 -9.55 9.49
C ASP A 110 -10.15 -9.47 8.33
N PRO A 111 -9.43 -10.57 8.02
CA PRO A 111 -8.40 -10.54 6.99
C PRO A 111 -9.00 -10.46 5.58
N LYS A 112 -10.24 -10.90 5.37
CA LYS A 112 -10.87 -10.94 4.04
C LYS A 112 -11.33 -9.55 3.63
N ILE A 113 -12.03 -8.84 4.51
CA ILE A 113 -12.45 -7.45 4.24
C ILE A 113 -11.21 -6.59 3.98
N LYS A 114 -10.17 -6.77 4.81
CA LYS A 114 -8.91 -6.06 4.66
C LYS A 114 -8.24 -6.32 3.31
N GLU A 115 -8.22 -7.56 2.84
CA GLU A 115 -7.66 -7.92 1.53
C GLU A 115 -8.51 -7.39 0.37
N ASN A 116 -9.84 -7.46 0.48
CA ASN A 116 -10.77 -6.91 -0.50
C ASN A 116 -10.61 -5.39 -0.63
N LEU A 117 -10.57 -4.68 0.50
CA LEU A 117 -10.32 -3.24 0.55
C LEU A 117 -8.98 -2.88 -0.12
N LYS A 118 -7.88 -3.57 0.23
CA LYS A 118 -6.58 -3.35 -0.41
C LYS A 118 -6.65 -3.57 -1.92
N ARG A 119 -7.32 -4.62 -2.39
CA ARG A 119 -7.49 -4.89 -3.83
C ARG A 119 -8.23 -3.77 -4.55
N THR A 120 -9.34 -3.30 -3.98
CA THR A 120 -10.12 -2.19 -4.55
C THR A 120 -9.33 -0.88 -4.56
N LEU A 121 -8.61 -0.57 -3.47
CA LEU A 121 -7.71 0.58 -3.41
C LEU A 121 -6.60 0.49 -4.46
N ARG A 122 -6.00 -0.68 -4.65
CA ARG A 122 -4.97 -0.89 -5.69
C ARG A 122 -5.51 -0.66 -7.09
N PHE A 123 -6.74 -1.08 -7.36
CA PHE A 123 -7.38 -0.82 -8.65
C PHE A 123 -7.59 0.67 -8.89
N GLN A 124 -8.10 1.41 -7.89
CA GLN A 124 -8.23 2.87 -7.94
C GLN A 124 -6.89 3.58 -8.16
N VAL A 125 -5.82 3.15 -7.47
CA VAL A 125 -4.47 3.68 -7.67
C VAL A 125 -4.02 3.52 -9.13
N THR A 126 -4.28 2.37 -9.76
CA THR A 126 -3.92 2.16 -11.18
C THR A 126 -4.65 3.15 -12.09
N LEU A 127 -5.97 3.31 -11.94
CA LEU A 127 -6.78 4.24 -12.73
C LEU A 127 -6.29 5.69 -12.58
N LEU A 128 -6.03 6.11 -11.35
CA LEU A 128 -5.55 7.47 -11.06
C LEU A 128 -4.16 7.73 -11.62
N ARG A 129 -3.28 6.72 -11.60
CA ARG A 129 -1.94 6.81 -12.21
C ARG A 129 -2.00 6.97 -13.73
N GLU A 130 -2.93 6.29 -14.39
CA GLU A 130 -3.19 6.44 -15.84
C GLU A 130 -3.71 7.84 -16.15
N ASN A 131 -4.61 8.36 -15.32
CA ASN A 131 -5.15 9.71 -15.43
C ASN A 131 -4.18 10.81 -14.95
N LYS A 132 -2.98 10.44 -14.50
CA LYS A 132 -1.95 11.33 -13.93
C LYS A 132 -2.40 12.12 -12.68
N ASP A 133 -3.46 11.68 -12.03
CA ASP A 133 -3.87 12.18 -10.71
C ASP A 133 -3.06 11.47 -9.63
N TYR A 134 -1.81 11.89 -9.50
CA TYR A 134 -0.85 11.29 -8.57
C TYR A 134 -1.17 11.64 -7.11
N ASP A 135 -1.77 12.79 -6.85
CA ASP A 135 -2.16 13.22 -5.52
C ASP A 135 -3.18 12.24 -4.91
N SER A 136 -4.30 12.02 -5.61
CA SER A 136 -5.34 11.08 -5.17
C SER A 136 -4.80 9.65 -5.08
N ALA A 137 -3.92 9.24 -6.00
CA ALA A 137 -3.29 7.92 -5.95
C ALA A 137 -2.44 7.73 -4.68
N ILE A 138 -1.72 8.77 -4.25
CA ILE A 138 -0.93 8.72 -3.02
C ILE A 138 -1.82 8.59 -1.78
N GLU A 139 -3.00 9.20 -1.76
CA GLU A 139 -3.95 9.04 -0.65
C GLU A 139 -4.40 7.58 -0.49
N PHE A 140 -4.76 6.92 -1.58
CA PHE A 140 -5.11 5.50 -1.53
C PHE A 140 -3.91 4.60 -1.19
N LEU A 141 -2.70 4.93 -1.65
CA LEU A 141 -1.48 4.22 -1.24
C LEU A 141 -1.20 4.39 0.26
N LYS A 142 -1.43 5.58 0.85
CA LYS A 142 -1.32 5.79 2.29
C LYS A 142 -2.30 4.88 3.03
N ARG A 143 -3.55 4.79 2.57
CA ARG A 143 -4.53 3.87 3.14
C ARG A 143 -4.09 2.40 3.05
N ILE A 144 -3.54 1.97 1.91
CA ILE A 144 -2.97 0.62 1.76
C ILE A 144 -1.83 0.40 2.77
N SER A 145 -0.94 1.38 2.95
CA SER A 145 0.19 1.31 3.88
C SER A 145 -0.24 1.10 5.34
N GLU A 146 -1.34 1.72 5.76
CA GLU A 146 -1.96 1.54 7.08
C GLU A 146 -2.48 0.11 7.28
N LEU A 147 -3.11 -0.45 6.24
CA LEU A 147 -3.60 -1.83 6.25
C LEU A 147 -2.43 -2.82 6.19
N SER A 148 -1.33 -2.50 5.52
CA SER A 148 -0.22 -3.43 5.30
C SER A 148 0.65 -3.67 6.53
N VAL A 149 1.24 -4.88 6.57
CA VAL A 149 2.35 -5.24 7.45
C VAL A 149 3.66 -5.29 6.65
N GLU A 150 4.80 -5.32 7.32
CA GLU A 150 6.09 -5.49 6.64
C GLU A 150 6.17 -6.89 5.99
N PRO A 151 6.69 -7.04 4.75
CA PRO A 151 7.41 -6.04 3.94
C PRO A 151 6.54 -5.30 2.91
N GLU A 152 5.22 -5.51 2.91
CA GLU A 152 4.31 -4.87 1.95
C GLU A 152 4.29 -3.35 2.14
N ARG A 153 4.31 -2.90 3.40
CA ARG A 153 4.36 -1.47 3.74
C ARG A 153 5.57 -0.74 3.12
N GLU A 154 6.75 -1.35 3.14
CA GLU A 154 7.95 -0.78 2.50
C GLU A 154 7.75 -0.63 0.98
N LYS A 155 7.13 -1.61 0.31
CA LYS A 155 6.86 -1.52 -1.13
C LYS A 155 5.91 -0.36 -1.44
N VAL A 156 4.85 -0.21 -0.65
CA VAL A 156 3.88 0.89 -0.79
C VAL A 156 4.56 2.25 -0.58
N ALA A 157 5.46 2.36 0.40
CA ALA A 157 6.21 3.58 0.63
C ALA A 157 7.10 3.97 -0.55
N LEU A 158 7.75 2.99 -1.19
CA LEU A 158 8.53 3.22 -2.42
C LEU A 158 7.62 3.68 -3.57
N GLU A 159 6.43 3.10 -3.70
CA GLU A 159 5.47 3.54 -4.72
C GLU A 159 5.04 4.99 -4.50
N ILE A 160 4.79 5.40 -3.25
CA ILE A 160 4.49 6.80 -2.90
C ILE A 160 5.65 7.71 -3.32
N GLU A 161 6.88 7.35 -2.97
CA GLU A 161 8.09 8.11 -3.36
C GLU A 161 8.17 8.29 -4.88
N THR A 162 7.90 7.24 -5.67
CA THR A 162 7.91 7.35 -7.14
C THR A 162 6.84 8.27 -7.71
N LEU A 163 5.70 8.42 -7.04
CA LEU A 163 4.65 9.34 -7.46
C LEU A 163 4.98 10.78 -7.04
N GLU A 164 5.52 10.96 -5.83
CA GLU A 164 6.03 12.26 -5.37
C GLU A 164 7.13 12.80 -6.30
N ASP A 165 8.04 11.94 -6.77
CA ASP A 165 9.05 12.30 -7.78
C ASP A 165 8.40 12.85 -9.07
N LYS A 166 7.34 12.21 -9.57
CA LYS A 166 6.63 12.65 -10.77
C LYS A 166 5.93 13.98 -10.58
N ILE A 167 5.32 14.19 -9.41
CA ILE A 167 4.71 15.48 -9.06
C ILE A 167 5.80 16.55 -9.00
N PHE A 168 6.94 16.25 -8.38
CA PHE A 168 8.04 17.21 -8.28
C PHE A 168 8.64 17.56 -9.64
N GLU A 169 8.74 16.61 -10.58
CA GLU A 169 9.11 16.91 -11.98
C GLU A 169 8.12 17.86 -12.67
N GLN A 170 6.82 17.78 -12.36
CA GLN A 170 5.83 18.74 -12.87
C GLN A 170 6.06 20.13 -12.29
N VAL A 171 6.31 20.23 -10.98
CA VAL A 171 6.63 21.48 -10.28
C VAL A 171 7.90 22.12 -10.84
N LYS A 172 8.93 21.32 -11.15
CA LYS A 172 10.15 21.84 -11.79
C LYS A 172 9.92 22.39 -13.20
N ARG A 173 8.94 21.85 -13.93
CA ARG A 173 8.59 22.34 -15.27
C ARG A 173 7.83 23.65 -15.23
N SER A 174 6.92 23.82 -14.26
CA SER A 174 6.21 25.09 -14.08
C SER A 174 7.11 26.17 -13.50
N ASN A 175 8.04 25.77 -12.62
CA ASN A 175 9.08 26.61 -12.04
C ASN A 175 8.56 27.91 -11.41
N THR A 176 7.39 27.83 -10.77
CA THR A 176 6.77 28.96 -10.04
C THR A 176 7.04 28.83 -8.55
N LEU A 177 7.14 29.96 -7.85
CA LEU A 177 7.34 29.95 -6.39
C LEU A 177 6.16 29.25 -5.70
N GLU A 178 4.95 29.53 -6.17
CA GLU A 178 3.69 28.99 -5.66
C GLU A 178 3.65 27.46 -5.74
N ASP A 179 4.08 26.87 -6.84
CA ASP A 179 4.06 25.41 -7.01
C ASP A 179 5.06 24.70 -6.09
N TYR A 180 6.26 25.29 -5.90
CA TYR A 180 7.23 24.75 -4.94
C TYR A 180 6.70 24.86 -3.50
N GLU A 181 6.06 25.98 -3.14
CA GLU A 181 5.46 26.15 -1.82
C GLU A 181 4.32 25.15 -1.59
N ALA A 182 3.42 24.99 -2.57
CA ALA A 182 2.34 24.02 -2.52
C ALA A 182 2.87 22.58 -2.39
N PHE A 183 3.94 22.23 -3.10
CA PHE A 183 4.60 20.94 -3.00
C PHE A 183 5.11 20.66 -1.58
N ILE A 184 5.76 21.63 -0.93
CA ILE A 184 6.25 21.48 0.45
C ILE A 184 5.12 21.33 1.46
N VAL A 185 4.01 22.06 1.28
CA VAL A 185 2.84 21.94 2.14
C VAL A 185 2.26 20.52 2.07
N ARG A 186 2.15 19.96 0.86
CA ARG A 186 1.56 18.64 0.63
C ARG A 186 2.51 17.49 1.00
N TYR A 187 3.79 17.66 0.69
CA TYR A 187 4.85 16.66 0.87
C TYR A 187 6.05 17.24 1.60
N PRO A 188 5.94 17.52 2.92
CA PRO A 188 7.03 18.15 3.69
C PRO A 188 8.23 17.22 3.90
N ASN A 189 8.02 15.91 3.79
CA ASN A 189 9.02 14.88 4.08
C ASN A 189 9.33 13.99 2.86
N SER A 190 9.06 14.48 1.64
CA SER A 190 9.43 13.77 0.42
C SER A 190 10.96 13.65 0.34
N PRO A 191 11.52 12.43 0.28
CA PRO A 191 12.96 12.25 0.26
C PRO A 191 13.59 13.03 -0.90
N ARG A 192 14.63 13.83 -0.61
CA ARG A 192 15.34 14.68 -1.58
C ARG A 192 14.51 15.84 -2.17
N ASN A 193 13.29 15.59 -2.65
CA ASN A 193 12.47 16.57 -3.35
C ASN A 193 12.09 17.76 -2.46
N SER A 194 11.71 17.53 -1.20
CA SER A 194 11.38 18.62 -0.29
C SER A 194 12.58 19.50 0.06
N ASP A 195 13.78 18.92 0.17
CA ASP A 195 14.99 19.70 0.43
C ASP A 195 15.41 20.51 -0.81
N GLU A 196 15.24 19.95 -1.99
CA GLU A 196 15.48 20.62 -3.27
C GLU A 196 14.50 21.79 -3.47
N ALA A 197 13.20 21.56 -3.27
CA ALA A 197 12.16 22.60 -3.33
C ALA A 197 12.45 23.76 -2.36
N ARG A 198 12.84 23.48 -1.11
CA ARG A 198 13.20 24.53 -0.13
C ARG A 198 14.37 25.39 -0.59
N ARG A 199 15.39 24.79 -1.22
CA ARG A 199 16.54 25.55 -1.76
C ARG A 199 16.13 26.44 -2.92
N ILE A 200 15.27 25.93 -3.81
CA ILE A 200 14.77 26.69 -4.95
C ILE A 200 13.92 27.88 -4.46
N ILE A 201 12.99 27.64 -3.52
CA ILE A 201 12.20 28.70 -2.86
C ILE A 201 13.11 29.77 -2.25
N ALA A 202 14.17 29.37 -1.51
CA ALA A 202 15.11 30.31 -0.90
C ALA A 202 15.90 31.13 -1.94
N SER A 203 16.14 30.57 -3.14
CA SER A 203 16.79 31.30 -4.23
C SER A 203 15.84 32.24 -4.99
N MET A 204 14.55 31.91 -5.04
CA MET A 204 13.51 32.71 -5.70
C MET A 204 13.04 33.88 -4.85
N LYS A 205 13.02 33.71 -3.52
CA LYS A 205 12.72 34.82 -2.60
C LYS A 205 13.94 35.74 -2.54
N PRO A 206 13.82 37.03 -2.90
CA PRO A 206 14.94 37.95 -2.75
C PRO A 206 15.37 37.95 -1.29
N GLN A 207 16.67 37.75 -1.04
CA GLN A 207 17.23 37.99 0.28
C GLN A 207 16.91 39.44 0.62
N GLN A 208 16.03 39.65 1.60
CA GLN A 208 15.97 40.95 2.26
C GLN A 208 17.36 41.13 2.88
N ALA A 209 18.21 41.88 2.18
CA ALA A 209 19.45 42.35 2.75
C ALA A 209 19.08 43.03 4.08
N PRO A 210 19.85 42.79 5.17
CA PRO A 210 19.60 43.52 6.39
C PRO A 210 19.61 44.99 6.03
N VAL A 211 18.52 45.69 6.34
CA VAL A 211 18.48 47.14 6.29
C VAL A 211 19.59 47.58 7.24
N VAL A 212 20.75 47.92 6.67
CA VAL A 212 21.79 48.60 7.41
C VAL A 212 21.18 49.95 7.70
N ASP A 213 20.74 50.16 8.94
CA ASP A 213 20.39 51.48 9.47
C ASP A 213 21.64 52.36 9.33
N ILE A 214 21.73 53.09 8.21
CA ILE A 214 22.68 54.19 8.06
C ILE A 214 22.10 55.33 8.90
N PRO A 215 22.78 55.78 9.97
CA PRO A 215 22.29 56.89 10.77
C PRO A 215 22.23 58.15 9.91
N SER A 216 21.03 58.73 9.82
CA SER A 216 20.77 60.01 9.17
C SER A 216 21.66 61.11 9.75
N MET A 217 22.71 61.50 9.03
CA MET A 217 23.38 62.77 9.26
C MET A 217 22.56 63.87 8.60
N LYS A 218 22.06 64.78 9.44
CA LYS A 218 21.27 65.94 9.07
C LYS A 218 22.03 66.86 8.09
N GLU A 219 21.29 67.31 7.09
CA GLU A 219 21.60 68.42 6.20
C GLU A 219 22.13 69.66 6.94
N SER A 220 23.20 70.25 6.39
CA SER A 220 23.28 71.69 6.20
C SER A 220 24.36 72.01 5.17
N VAL A 221 23.98 72.67 4.08
CA VAL A 221 24.62 73.83 3.43
C VAL A 221 24.28 73.82 1.93
N SER A 222 23.60 74.90 1.51
CA SER A 222 23.18 75.25 0.16
C SER A 222 24.36 75.68 -0.75
N PRO A 223 24.16 75.85 -2.07
CA PRO A 223 25.12 75.46 -3.12
C PRO A 223 25.98 76.63 -3.63
N PRO A 224 26.91 76.34 -4.57
CA PRO A 224 27.10 77.24 -5.69
C PRO A 224 26.92 76.56 -7.05
N VAL A 225 26.25 77.32 -7.90
CA VAL A 225 26.14 77.20 -9.36
C VAL A 225 27.53 77.26 -9.99
N MET A 226 27.87 76.35 -10.91
CA MET A 226 28.75 76.61 -12.06
C MET A 226 28.47 75.62 -13.21
N GLU A 227 27.90 76.21 -14.28
CA GLU A 227 28.23 76.06 -15.71
C GLU A 227 28.33 74.67 -16.36
N ALA A 228 27.49 74.52 -17.39
CA ALA A 228 27.47 73.41 -18.33
C ALA A 228 28.61 73.55 -19.35
N GLU A 229 29.39 72.49 -19.52
CA GLU A 229 30.26 72.28 -20.68
C GLU A 229 29.71 71.13 -21.54
N PRO A 230 29.66 71.29 -22.88
CA PRO A 230 29.07 70.30 -23.77
C PRO A 230 30.03 69.12 -24.02
N PHE A 231 29.56 67.89 -23.78
CA PHE A 231 30.30 66.69 -24.17
C PHE A 231 30.15 66.46 -25.68
N VAL A 232 31.24 66.67 -26.41
CA VAL A 232 31.41 66.37 -27.84
C VAL A 232 31.66 64.86 -28.01
N PRO A 233 30.96 64.15 -28.91
CA PRO A 233 31.21 62.74 -29.17
C PRO A 233 32.39 62.55 -30.11
N GLU A 234 33.42 61.82 -29.69
CA GLU A 234 34.55 61.45 -30.54
C GLU A 234 34.27 60.13 -31.29
N SER A 235 34.33 60.27 -32.61
CA SER A 235 34.24 59.25 -33.66
C SER A 235 35.57 58.55 -33.92
N MET A 236 35.53 57.26 -34.26
CA MET A 236 36.36 56.51 -35.24
C MET A 236 36.27 55.01 -34.87
N GLU A 237 36.30 54.02 -35.75
CA GLU A 237 36.09 53.85 -37.19
C GLU A 237 35.91 52.32 -37.37
N THR A 238 35.11 51.91 -38.36
CA THR A 238 34.83 50.53 -38.76
C THR A 238 36.05 49.76 -39.28
N PRO A 239 35.92 48.43 -39.48
CA PRO A 239 36.13 47.92 -40.83
C PRO A 239 34.95 47.12 -41.40
N LYS A 240 34.75 47.34 -42.69
CA LYS A 240 33.82 46.68 -43.62
C LYS A 240 34.10 45.17 -43.72
N SER A 241 33.07 44.36 -44.02
CA SER A 241 32.92 43.75 -45.36
C SER A 241 31.83 42.67 -45.43
N SER A 242 31.03 42.78 -46.50
CA SER A 242 30.33 41.73 -47.27
C SER A 242 29.17 40.93 -46.67
N MET A 243 27.96 41.33 -47.07
CA MET A 243 26.90 40.41 -47.51
C MET A 243 27.09 40.13 -49.03
N PRO A 244 26.55 39.02 -49.58
CA PRO A 244 25.21 39.13 -50.16
C PRO A 244 24.30 37.93 -49.83
N GLY A 245 22.99 38.19 -49.81
CA GLY A 245 21.96 37.20 -49.59
C GLY A 245 21.64 36.36 -50.83
N THR A 246 20.97 35.23 -50.58
CA THR A 246 20.25 34.46 -51.60
C THR A 246 18.98 33.89 -50.98
N VAL A 247 17.86 34.29 -51.59
CA VAL A 247 16.51 33.72 -51.56
C VAL A 247 16.53 32.31 -52.18
N ILE A 248 15.42 31.54 -52.07
CA ILE A 248 15.03 30.27 -52.76
C ILE A 248 14.80 29.17 -51.70
N SER A 249 13.71 28.40 -51.62
CA SER A 249 12.37 28.39 -52.23
C SER A 249 11.55 27.33 -51.46
N GLU A 250 10.22 27.44 -51.52
CA GLU A 250 9.31 26.33 -51.23
C GLU A 250 9.59 25.17 -52.22
N ASP A 251 9.57 23.93 -51.73
CA ASP A 251 9.36 22.78 -52.60
C ASP A 251 8.37 21.81 -51.97
N THR A 252 7.32 21.59 -52.75
CA THR A 252 6.24 20.63 -52.57
C THR A 252 6.75 19.27 -53.01
N ILE A 253 6.59 18.23 -52.19
CA ILE A 253 6.55 16.85 -52.71
C ILE A 253 5.40 16.11 -52.03
N GLU A 254 4.45 15.76 -52.88
CA GLU A 254 3.31 14.90 -52.66
C GLU A 254 3.72 13.43 -52.91
N ILE A 255 2.93 12.48 -52.38
CA ILE A 255 2.71 11.09 -52.86
C ILE A 255 3.33 9.92 -52.04
N VAL A 256 2.43 9.32 -51.24
CA VAL A 256 2.07 7.89 -51.11
C VAL A 256 3.06 6.90 -50.50
N ALA A 257 2.68 6.37 -49.32
CA ALA A 257 2.46 4.92 -49.12
C ALA A 257 1.72 4.67 -47.79
N GLU A 258 0.55 4.04 -47.89
CA GLU A 258 -0.24 3.48 -46.77
C GLU A 258 0.55 2.38 -46.04
N PRO A 259 0.47 2.26 -44.72
CA PRO A 259 0.82 1.03 -44.03
C PRO A 259 -0.39 0.09 -43.99
N LYS A 260 -0.21 -1.05 -44.66
CA LYS A 260 -1.04 -2.26 -44.62
C LYS A 260 -1.44 -2.64 -43.19
N GLU A 261 -2.72 -2.95 -43.05
CA GLU A 261 -3.32 -3.70 -41.95
C GLU A 261 -2.57 -5.01 -41.66
N GLU A 262 -2.10 -5.17 -40.44
CA GLU A 262 -1.71 -6.47 -39.90
C GLU A 262 -2.97 -7.23 -39.49
N LYS A 263 -3.21 -8.34 -40.19
CA LYS A 263 -4.21 -9.34 -39.85
C LYS A 263 -4.03 -9.82 -38.42
N LEU A 264 -5.05 -9.57 -37.60
CA LEU A 264 -5.36 -10.33 -36.40
C LEU A 264 -5.49 -11.82 -36.80
N MET A 265 -4.65 -12.67 -36.21
CA MET A 265 -4.89 -14.11 -36.21
C MET A 265 -5.97 -14.39 -35.17
N GLU A 266 -7.15 -14.77 -35.65
CA GLU A 266 -8.18 -15.44 -34.85
C GLU A 266 -7.63 -16.83 -34.48
N GLU A 267 -7.21 -17.01 -33.23
CA GLU A 267 -7.07 -18.35 -32.65
C GLU A 267 -8.47 -18.85 -32.28
N GLU A 268 -8.96 -19.75 -33.13
CA GLU A 268 -10.18 -20.52 -32.96
C GLU A 268 -10.01 -21.48 -31.76
N PHE A 269 -10.57 -21.11 -30.61
CA PHE A 269 -10.67 -22.03 -29.47
C PHE A 269 -11.84 -23.00 -29.70
N PRO A 270 -11.63 -24.32 -29.60
CA PRO A 270 -12.71 -25.28 -29.77
C PRO A 270 -13.72 -25.16 -28.62
N GLU A 271 -14.99 -25.10 -29.03
CA GLU A 271 -16.19 -25.09 -28.21
C GLU A 271 -16.24 -26.35 -27.34
N LEU A 272 -16.06 -26.19 -26.02
CA LEU A 272 -16.25 -27.26 -25.05
C LEU A 272 -17.74 -27.34 -24.71
N GLU A 273 -18.39 -28.40 -25.21
CA GLU A 273 -19.74 -28.79 -24.81
C GLU A 273 -19.84 -28.91 -23.27
N PRO A 274 -20.92 -28.39 -22.65
CA PRO A 274 -21.10 -28.53 -21.20
C PRO A 274 -21.40 -29.99 -20.83
N PRO A 275 -20.80 -30.53 -19.74
CA PRO A 275 -21.17 -31.85 -19.26
C PRO A 275 -22.59 -31.81 -18.68
N MET A 276 -23.43 -32.76 -19.15
CA MET A 276 -24.77 -33.01 -18.65
C MET A 276 -24.80 -33.19 -17.12
N GLU A 277 -25.66 -32.44 -16.43
CA GLU A 277 -25.98 -32.65 -15.02
C GLU A 277 -26.85 -33.91 -14.85
N PRO A 278 -26.61 -34.77 -13.84
CA PRO A 278 -27.61 -35.73 -13.41
C PRO A 278 -28.67 -35.04 -12.53
N GLU A 279 -29.93 -35.31 -12.84
CA GLU A 279 -31.12 -34.87 -12.10
C GLU A 279 -31.05 -35.19 -10.59
N PRO A 280 -31.61 -34.34 -9.70
CA PRO A 280 -31.74 -34.69 -8.31
C PRO A 280 -32.92 -35.65 -8.09
N ALA A 281 -32.60 -36.87 -7.64
CA ALA A 281 -33.57 -37.82 -7.13
C ALA A 281 -34.30 -37.27 -5.88
N LEU A 282 -35.63 -37.33 -5.93
CA LEU A 282 -36.55 -37.20 -4.81
C LEU A 282 -36.25 -38.28 -3.76
N ILE A 283 -36.01 -37.88 -2.51
CA ILE A 283 -36.18 -38.79 -1.37
C ILE A 283 -36.98 -38.06 -0.27
N GLU A 284 -38.08 -38.71 0.06
CA GLU A 284 -39.10 -38.36 1.04
C GLU A 284 -38.56 -38.35 2.47
N GLY A 285 -39.27 -37.65 3.36
CA GLY A 285 -38.94 -37.55 4.79
C GLY A 285 -39.03 -38.89 5.55
N PRO A 286 -38.79 -38.86 6.88
CA PRO A 286 -39.98 -38.82 7.73
C PRO A 286 -39.90 -37.92 8.96
N LYS A 287 -41.11 -37.65 9.45
CA LYS A 287 -41.52 -36.92 10.65
C LYS A 287 -41.21 -37.68 11.96
N THR A 288 -41.22 -36.90 13.05
CA THR A 288 -41.51 -37.23 14.47
C THR A 288 -40.46 -38.10 15.19
N VAL A 289 -40.03 -37.78 16.42
CA VAL A 289 -40.82 -37.75 17.66
C VAL A 289 -40.22 -36.77 18.68
N ALA A 290 -41.10 -36.07 19.40
CA ALA A 290 -40.81 -35.28 20.59
C ALA A 290 -40.66 -36.16 21.83
N LYS A 291 -39.74 -35.83 22.76
CA LYS A 291 -40.05 -35.86 24.19
C LYS A 291 -39.09 -35.03 25.05
N GLU A 292 -39.70 -34.48 26.08
CA GLU A 292 -39.25 -33.55 27.12
C GLU A 292 -38.07 -34.04 27.96
N MET A 293 -37.35 -33.11 28.58
CA MET A 293 -37.12 -33.09 30.04
C MET A 293 -36.66 -31.68 30.49
N LYS A 294 -37.21 -31.24 31.63
CA LYS A 294 -37.00 -29.94 32.31
C LYS A 294 -36.21 -30.17 33.63
N LYS A 295 -35.59 -29.08 34.12
CA LYS A 295 -35.14 -28.76 35.51
C LYS A 295 -33.85 -29.48 35.97
N GLU A 296 -32.88 -28.88 36.68
CA GLU A 296 -32.75 -27.84 37.73
C GLU A 296 -31.44 -27.04 37.53
N MET A 297 -31.34 -25.72 37.76
CA MET A 297 -31.25 -24.92 39.01
C MET A 297 -29.80 -24.66 39.48
N THR A 298 -29.42 -23.37 39.41
CA THR A 298 -28.50 -22.58 40.27
C THR A 298 -27.11 -23.10 40.63
N GLU A 299 -26.07 -22.32 40.28
CA GLU A 299 -25.19 -21.68 41.29
C GLU A 299 -24.41 -20.49 40.66
N LYS A 300 -24.40 -19.37 41.38
CA LYS A 300 -23.56 -18.19 41.13
C LYS A 300 -22.21 -18.43 41.79
N THR A 301 -21.11 -18.16 41.11
CA THR A 301 -19.91 -17.67 41.81
C THR A 301 -19.15 -16.66 40.95
N GLU A 302 -18.82 -15.58 41.63
CA GLU A 302 -18.20 -14.34 41.24
C GLU A 302 -16.67 -14.46 41.41
N VAL A 303 -15.88 -14.06 40.41
CA VAL A 303 -14.45 -13.76 40.59
C VAL A 303 -14.07 -12.55 39.71
N LYS A 304 -13.59 -11.50 40.37
CA LYS A 304 -12.99 -10.26 39.82
C LYS A 304 -11.48 -10.47 39.53
N PRO A 305 -10.85 -9.61 38.70
CA PRO A 305 -9.59 -9.89 38.02
C PRO A 305 -8.35 -9.48 38.83
N GLU A 306 -7.24 -10.18 38.59
CA GLU A 306 -5.91 -9.85 39.10
C GLU A 306 -5.08 -9.15 38.02
N MET A 307 -4.47 -8.03 38.40
CA MET A 307 -3.62 -7.16 37.59
C MET A 307 -2.16 -7.64 37.65
N GLU A 308 -1.46 -7.69 36.51
CA GLU A 308 0.01 -7.71 36.49
C GLU A 308 0.55 -6.35 36.01
N GLU A 309 1.44 -5.76 36.82
CA GLU A 309 2.19 -4.53 36.54
C GLU A 309 3.45 -4.79 35.68
N PRO A 310 3.95 -3.78 34.94
CA PRO A 310 5.07 -3.90 34.02
C PRO A 310 6.44 -3.68 34.69
N SER A 311 7.41 -4.57 34.45
CA SER A 311 8.79 -4.42 34.93
C SER A 311 9.63 -3.49 34.03
N SER A 312 10.30 -2.52 34.65
CA SER A 312 11.23 -1.50 34.09
C SER A 312 12.60 -2.04 33.60
N PRO A 313 13.36 -1.26 32.77
CA PRO A 313 14.48 -1.76 31.95
C PRO A 313 15.86 -1.78 32.65
N LYS A 314 16.70 -2.77 32.31
CA LYS A 314 18.04 -2.99 32.89
C LYS A 314 19.17 -2.45 31.97
N LYS A 315 20.16 -1.82 32.61
CA LYS A 315 21.37 -1.12 32.12
C LYS A 315 22.32 -2.02 31.30
N VAL A 316 22.80 -1.56 30.14
CA VAL A 316 23.61 -2.34 29.15
C VAL A 316 25.12 -2.18 29.36
N ALA A 317 25.84 -3.30 29.48
CA ALA A 317 27.30 -3.39 29.38
C ALA A 317 27.75 -3.44 27.91
N ALA A 318 28.90 -2.82 27.58
CA ALA A 318 29.41 -2.70 26.22
C ALA A 318 29.84 -4.06 25.62
N ALA A 319 28.99 -4.64 24.76
CA ALA A 319 29.28 -5.86 24.01
C ALA A 319 30.33 -5.62 22.91
N LYS A 320 31.26 -6.57 22.74
CA LYS A 320 32.27 -6.64 21.64
C LYS A 320 31.60 -7.02 20.30
N PRO A 321 32.11 -6.57 19.13
CA PRO A 321 31.50 -6.87 17.84
C PRO A 321 31.68 -8.35 17.49
N VAL A 322 30.60 -8.99 17.02
CA VAL A 322 30.53 -10.45 16.81
C VAL A 322 30.85 -10.83 15.36
N LYS A 323 30.49 -9.96 14.39
CA LYS A 323 30.66 -10.21 12.93
C LYS A 323 30.84 -8.90 12.16
N LYS A 324 31.24 -8.95 10.88
CA LYS A 324 31.24 -7.79 9.97
C LYS A 324 30.10 -7.90 8.97
N VAL A 325 29.59 -6.76 8.52
CA VAL A 325 28.48 -6.67 7.57
C VAL A 325 28.85 -5.73 6.43
N LYS A 326 28.67 -6.19 5.19
CA LYS A 326 28.90 -5.43 3.96
C LYS A 326 27.59 -4.93 3.38
N ILE A 327 27.53 -3.64 3.05
CA ILE A 327 26.35 -3.03 2.44
C ILE A 327 26.24 -3.39 0.95
N THR A 328 25.06 -3.85 0.50
CA THR A 328 24.83 -4.37 -0.86
C THR A 328 23.99 -3.45 -1.75
N THR A 329 23.69 -2.23 -1.31
CA THR A 329 22.94 -1.26 -2.13
C THR A 329 23.71 -0.85 -3.38
N LYS A 330 23.01 -0.70 -4.52
CA LYS A 330 23.60 -0.41 -5.83
C LYS A 330 23.97 1.07 -6.00
N THR A 331 23.08 1.98 -5.61
CA THR A 331 23.18 3.41 -5.91
C THR A 331 22.89 4.32 -4.71
N THR A 332 22.22 3.83 -3.67
CA THR A 332 21.79 4.64 -2.52
C THR A 332 22.54 4.26 -1.22
N PRO A 333 23.01 5.25 -0.43
CA PRO A 333 23.54 4.99 0.90
C PRO A 333 22.49 4.33 1.81
N LEU A 334 22.92 3.36 2.62
CA LEU A 334 22.01 2.66 3.53
C LEU A 334 21.76 3.50 4.78
N ARG A 335 20.48 3.75 5.09
CA ARG A 335 20.05 4.51 6.26
C ARG A 335 20.20 3.69 7.55
N VAL A 336 20.79 4.29 8.57
CA VAL A 336 20.94 3.74 9.92
C VAL A 336 19.88 4.37 10.82
N ARG A 337 19.18 3.56 11.61
CA ARG A 337 18.06 3.99 12.45
C ARG A 337 18.32 3.81 13.95
N ALA A 338 17.62 4.57 14.78
CA ALA A 338 17.74 4.51 16.24
C ALA A 338 17.26 3.18 16.83
N ASP A 339 16.18 2.62 16.27
CA ASP A 339 15.56 1.36 16.68
C ASP A 339 15.42 0.39 15.49
N PRO A 340 15.24 -0.93 15.72
CA PRO A 340 15.03 -1.94 14.68
C PRO A 340 13.63 -1.85 14.07
N SER A 341 13.29 -0.67 13.54
CA SER A 341 11.98 -0.35 12.97
C SER A 341 12.13 0.63 11.82
N THR A 342 11.33 0.43 10.77
CA THR A 342 11.24 1.33 9.61
C THR A 342 10.60 2.69 9.97
N LYS A 343 9.93 2.79 11.11
CA LYS A 343 9.36 4.04 11.65
C LYS A 343 10.35 4.82 12.53
N ALA A 344 11.47 4.21 12.93
CA ALA A 344 12.43 4.83 13.82
C ALA A 344 13.21 5.95 13.14
N GLN A 345 13.60 6.97 13.91
CA GLN A 345 14.37 8.10 13.40
C GLN A 345 15.68 7.62 12.74
N ILE A 346 16.02 8.22 11.60
CA ILE A 346 17.26 7.98 10.89
C ILE A 346 18.38 8.76 11.60
N VAL A 347 19.41 8.06 12.08
CA VAL A 347 20.51 8.64 12.85
C VAL A 347 21.79 8.83 12.04
N ALA A 348 21.96 8.07 10.93
CA ALA A 348 23.11 8.18 10.04
C ALA A 348 22.83 7.53 8.67
N GLN A 349 23.79 7.66 7.75
CA GLN A 349 23.81 6.95 6.47
C GLN A 349 25.19 6.35 6.24
N ILE A 350 25.23 5.10 5.76
CA ILE A 350 26.45 4.36 5.45
C ILE A 350 26.60 4.27 3.92
N PRO A 351 27.76 4.64 3.34
CA PRO A 351 28.01 4.52 1.91
C PRO A 351 27.83 3.10 1.38
N THR A 352 27.48 2.98 0.09
CA THR A 352 27.37 1.68 -0.59
C THR A 352 28.69 0.89 -0.50
N LYS A 353 28.62 -0.44 -0.40
CA LYS A 353 29.78 -1.35 -0.32
C LYS A 353 30.68 -1.20 0.92
N ALA A 354 30.37 -0.30 1.85
CA ALA A 354 31.10 -0.18 3.11
C ALA A 354 30.96 -1.46 3.97
N ILE A 355 31.98 -1.75 4.79
CA ILE A 355 31.99 -2.87 5.73
C ILE A 355 32.02 -2.31 7.14
N VAL A 356 31.02 -2.65 7.95
CA VAL A 356 30.86 -2.15 9.32
C VAL A 356 30.77 -3.31 10.32
N PRO A 357 31.25 -3.14 11.56
CA PRO A 357 31.13 -4.16 12.60
C PRO A 357 29.68 -4.26 13.11
N MET A 358 29.26 -5.49 13.36
CA MET A 358 27.91 -5.88 13.80
C MET A 358 27.95 -6.49 15.21
N PHE A 359 27.02 -6.07 16.06
CA PHE A 359 26.94 -6.46 17.48
C PHE A 359 25.74 -7.34 17.77
N GLN A 360 24.58 -7.04 17.17
CA GLN A 360 23.34 -7.75 17.44
C GLN A 360 22.52 -7.97 16.17
N GLU A 361 21.67 -8.98 16.23
CA GLU A 361 20.74 -9.34 15.17
C GLU A 361 19.35 -9.46 15.80
N THR A 362 18.37 -8.76 15.23
CA THR A 362 16.98 -8.79 15.74
C THR A 362 16.01 -8.72 14.58
N GLY A 363 15.25 -9.80 14.36
CA GLY A 363 14.27 -9.88 13.28
C GLY A 363 14.91 -9.65 11.90
N GLN A 364 14.56 -8.55 11.24
CA GLN A 364 15.11 -8.15 9.92
C GLN A 364 16.20 -7.07 10.01
N TRP A 365 16.80 -6.88 11.20
CA TRP A 365 17.76 -5.82 11.48
C TRP A 365 19.09 -6.33 12.03
N TYR A 366 20.14 -5.60 11.71
CA TYR A 366 21.47 -5.71 12.32
C TYR A 366 21.79 -4.43 13.07
N GLN A 367 22.27 -4.56 14.31
CA GLN A 367 22.85 -3.45 15.05
C GLN A 367 24.32 -3.33 14.68
N VAL A 368 24.69 -2.21 14.06
CA VAL A 368 26.03 -1.91 13.57
C VAL A 368 26.56 -0.62 14.18
N GLU A 369 27.88 -0.51 14.25
CA GLU A 369 28.55 0.73 14.62
C GLU A 369 28.94 1.50 13.35
N TYR A 370 28.37 2.69 13.20
CA TYR A 370 28.53 3.53 12.00
C TYR A 370 29.58 4.63 12.19
N GLN A 371 29.89 4.98 13.44
CA GLN A 371 30.99 5.85 13.87
C GLN A 371 31.56 5.27 15.17
N PRO A 372 32.85 5.49 15.48
CA PRO A 372 33.44 5.02 16.73
C PRO A 372 32.59 5.40 17.95
N GLY A 373 32.10 4.40 18.68
CA GLY A 373 31.22 4.54 19.84
C GLY A 373 29.72 4.73 19.56
N LYS A 374 29.30 4.92 18.30
CA LYS A 374 27.88 5.13 17.94
C LYS A 374 27.29 3.96 17.19
N LYS A 375 26.22 3.41 17.76
CA LYS A 375 25.49 2.24 17.25
C LYS A 375 24.14 2.64 16.68
N GLY A 376 23.68 1.87 15.70
CA GLY A 376 22.33 1.99 15.15
C GLY A 376 21.94 0.75 14.35
N TRP A 377 20.74 0.75 13.81
CA TRP A 377 20.14 -0.41 13.18
C TRP A 377 20.07 -0.24 11.66
N ILE A 378 20.49 -1.28 10.94
CA ILE A 378 20.40 -1.37 9.47
C ILE A 378 19.60 -2.61 9.06
N SER A 379 18.97 -2.55 7.90
CA SER A 379 18.16 -3.65 7.38
C SER A 379 19.02 -4.76 6.78
N LYS A 380 18.69 -6.03 7.10
CA LYS A 380 19.34 -7.23 6.54
C LYS A 380 19.20 -7.33 5.03
N LYS A 381 18.09 -6.85 4.49
CA LYS A 381 17.80 -6.91 3.04
C LYS A 381 18.88 -6.22 2.19
N TYR A 382 19.51 -5.19 2.76
CA TYR A 382 20.50 -4.35 2.09
C TYR A 382 21.93 -4.58 2.58
N SER A 383 22.14 -5.69 3.28
CA SER A 383 23.43 -5.96 3.90
C SER A 383 23.71 -7.46 3.99
N LYS A 384 24.97 -7.86 3.73
CA LYS A 384 25.40 -9.25 3.73
C LYS A 384 26.47 -9.43 4.79
N LEU A 385 26.32 -10.46 5.64
CA LEU A 385 27.34 -10.85 6.60
C LEU A 385 28.62 -11.24 5.85
N VAL A 386 29.74 -10.72 6.33
CA VAL A 386 31.08 -11.06 5.87
C VAL A 386 31.84 -11.55 7.10
N ASN A 387 32.30 -12.79 7.05
CA ASN A 387 33.11 -13.37 8.12
C ASN A 387 34.53 -12.81 8.09
#